data_AF-A0A7W0XG82-F1
#
_entry.id   AF-A0A7W0XG82-F1
#
_cell.length_a   1.000
_cell.length_b   1.000
_cell.length_c   1.000
_cell.angle_alpha   90.00
_cell.angle_beta   90.00
_cell.angle_gamma   90.00
#
_symmetry.space_group_name_H-M   'P 1'
#
loop_
_entity.id
_entity.type
_entity.pdbx_description
1 polymer ?
#
loop_
_entity_poly.entity_id
_entity_poly.type
_entity_poly.pdbx_seq_one_letter_code
_entity_poly.pdbx_strand_id
1 'polypeptide(L)'
;EQQRLINRVFDFTEAEVREAMVPRINVAAVPVAAGFREVKEAFRSLRYSRLPVYRGRLDEIIGVLFLKDVAALSDIEEEHFDLESLLHPPLFVPATARLGTALSQMQTTRTHLAFVIDEHGGLEGIVTLEDLLEEIVGEINDEYDEEVRSQIIKENGSFLLDGMLAVRDLNRRLSLHLPEEAGYTTLAGFLMAQTGHVPQQGEAVDYDGARFTIERVDGRSIRRVRFTPASAEDQNAAKASIASLVPVTWVIIGTALS
;
A
#
# COMPACT_ATOMS: atom_id res chain seq x y z
N GLU A 1 -16.25 -13.41 -16.93
CA GLU A 1 -15.11 -14.15 -16.35
C GLU A 1 -14.18 -14.76 -17.38
N GLN A 2 -14.51 -15.91 -18.01
CA GLN A 2 -13.57 -16.60 -18.92
C GLN A 2 -13.07 -15.74 -20.10
N GLN A 3 -13.93 -14.94 -20.73
CA GLN A 3 -13.53 -14.05 -21.83
C GLN A 3 -12.58 -12.91 -21.39
N ARG A 4 -12.71 -12.43 -20.14
CA ARG A 4 -11.85 -11.37 -19.59
C ARG A 4 -10.43 -11.91 -19.36
N LEU A 5 -10.31 -13.10 -18.78
CA LEU A 5 -9.03 -13.77 -18.57
C LEU A 5 -8.33 -14.08 -19.90
N ILE A 6 -9.07 -14.59 -20.89
CA ILE A 6 -8.52 -14.87 -22.23
C ILE A 6 -7.94 -13.59 -22.85
N ASN A 7 -8.67 -12.47 -22.79
CA ASN A 7 -8.18 -11.20 -23.32
C ASN A 7 -6.92 -10.71 -22.57
N ARG A 8 -6.89 -10.78 -21.24
CA ARG A 8 -5.69 -10.42 -20.44
C ARG A 8 -4.48 -11.29 -20.76
N VAL A 9 -4.68 -12.58 -21.04
CA VAL A 9 -3.59 -13.45 -21.49
C VAL A 9 -3.01 -12.97 -22.82
N PHE A 10 -3.86 -12.52 -23.76
CA PHE A 10 -3.38 -11.92 -25.00
C PHE A 10 -2.64 -10.60 -24.75
N ASP A 11 -3.23 -9.69 -23.97
CA ASP A 11 -2.61 -8.40 -23.63
C ASP A 11 -1.26 -8.59 -22.91
N PHE A 12 -1.17 -9.56 -21.99
CA PHE A 12 0.07 -9.94 -21.30
C PHE A 12 1.19 -10.37 -22.26
N THR A 13 0.86 -11.09 -23.34
CA THR A 13 1.89 -11.49 -24.32
C THR A 13 2.44 -10.32 -25.13
N GLU A 14 1.68 -9.22 -25.21
CA GLU A 14 2.07 -8.00 -25.92
C GLU A 14 2.64 -6.91 -24.99
N ALA A 15 2.34 -6.94 -23.69
CA ALA A 15 2.88 -5.97 -22.73
C ALA A 15 4.40 -6.09 -22.53
N GLU A 16 5.04 -4.96 -22.22
CA GLU A 16 6.47 -4.84 -21.93
C GLU A 16 6.76 -4.93 -20.43
N VAL A 17 7.96 -5.42 -20.06
CA VAL A 17 8.43 -5.50 -18.67
C VAL A 17 8.36 -4.16 -17.94
N ARG A 18 8.61 -3.05 -18.63
CA ARG A 18 8.49 -1.69 -18.05
C ARG A 18 7.10 -1.39 -17.45
N GLU A 19 6.06 -2.07 -17.92
CA GLU A 19 4.67 -1.81 -17.52
C GLU A 19 4.32 -2.50 -16.20
N ALA A 20 5.00 -3.61 -15.86
CA ALA A 20 4.78 -4.40 -14.65
C ALA A 20 5.90 -4.25 -13.60
N MET A 21 6.98 -3.52 -13.90
CA MET A 21 8.12 -3.42 -12.99
C MET A 21 7.87 -2.48 -11.81
N VAL A 22 8.53 -2.77 -10.69
CA VAL A 22 8.77 -1.80 -9.63
C VAL A 22 9.83 -0.80 -10.11
N PRO A 23 9.50 0.50 -10.27
CA PRO A 23 10.46 1.47 -10.79
C PRO A 23 11.65 1.67 -9.87
N ARG A 24 12.82 2.00 -10.43
CA ARG A 24 14.10 2.22 -9.72
C ARG A 24 13.97 3.04 -8.42
N ILE A 25 13.18 4.11 -8.45
CA ILE A 25 12.96 4.99 -7.29
C ILE A 25 12.36 4.27 -6.08
N ASN A 26 11.62 3.19 -6.32
CA ASN A 26 10.95 2.39 -5.30
C ASN A 26 11.72 1.10 -4.97
N VAL A 27 12.88 0.86 -5.58
CA VAL A 27 13.70 -0.33 -5.32
C VAL A 27 14.43 -0.17 -3.99
N ALA A 28 14.07 -1.00 -3.02
CA ALA A 28 14.85 -1.17 -1.80
C ALA A 28 16.01 -2.15 -2.06
N ALA A 29 17.23 -1.74 -1.74
CA ALA A 29 18.45 -2.51 -1.96
C ALA A 29 19.45 -2.29 -0.83
N VAL A 30 20.37 -3.23 -0.64
CA VAL A 30 21.44 -3.13 0.36
C VAL A 30 22.81 -2.99 -0.31
N PRO A 31 23.71 -2.13 0.19
CA PRO A 31 25.08 -2.08 -0.31
C PRO A 31 25.84 -3.34 0.13
N VAL A 32 26.78 -3.81 -0.69
CA VAL A 32 27.61 -4.98 -0.38
C VAL A 32 28.43 -4.83 0.91
N ALA A 33 28.77 -3.58 1.27
CA ALA A 33 29.49 -3.27 2.49
C ALA A 33 28.62 -3.34 3.76
N ALA A 34 27.33 -3.65 3.65
CA ALA A 34 26.42 -3.74 4.79
C ALA A 34 26.81 -4.89 5.72
N GLY A 35 26.85 -4.62 7.02
CA GLY A 35 27.09 -5.64 8.03
C GLY A 35 25.86 -6.51 8.30
N PHE A 36 26.06 -7.66 8.94
CA PHE A 36 24.99 -8.62 9.27
C PHE A 36 23.77 -7.97 9.93
N ARG A 37 24.01 -7.11 10.94
CA ARG A 37 22.94 -6.43 11.68
C ARG A 37 22.11 -5.50 10.79
N GLU A 38 22.75 -4.79 9.86
CA GLU A 38 22.08 -3.88 8.93
C GLU A 38 21.21 -4.64 7.94
N VAL A 39 21.74 -5.75 7.39
CA VAL A 39 21.00 -6.66 6.52
C VAL A 39 19.78 -7.24 7.24
N LYS A 40 19.96 -7.73 8.47
CA LYS A 40 18.87 -8.31 9.29
C LYS A 40 17.79 -7.26 9.57
N GLU A 41 18.18 -6.03 9.86
CA GLU A 41 17.23 -4.92 10.06
C GLU A 41 16.53 -4.52 8.77
N ALA A 42 17.22 -4.52 7.62
CA ALA A 42 16.62 -4.26 6.32
C ALA A 42 15.51 -5.29 6.00
N PHE A 43 15.77 -6.58 6.18
CA PHE A 43 14.74 -7.61 5.99
C PHE A 43 13.57 -7.47 6.97
N ARG A 44 13.85 -7.13 8.24
CA ARG A 44 12.80 -6.94 9.25
C ARG A 44 11.91 -5.75 8.93
N SER A 45 12.49 -4.59 8.61
CA SER A 45 11.75 -3.36 8.35
C SER A 45 10.95 -3.43 7.06
N LEU A 46 11.54 -3.96 5.99
CA LEU A 46 10.94 -3.99 4.66
C LEU A 46 10.00 -5.18 4.42
N ARG A 47 10.10 -6.23 5.25
CA ARG A 47 9.30 -7.47 5.13
C ARG A 47 9.43 -8.19 3.79
N TYR A 48 10.55 -8.01 3.11
CA TYR A 48 10.85 -8.71 1.86
C TYR A 48 11.53 -10.07 2.09
N SER A 49 11.35 -10.98 1.14
CA SER A 49 12.04 -12.28 1.13
C SER A 49 13.39 -12.23 0.41
N ARG A 50 13.60 -11.21 -0.42
CA ARG A 50 14.77 -11.03 -1.27
C ARG A 50 15.13 -9.55 -1.34
N LEU A 51 16.42 -9.24 -1.30
CA LEU A 51 16.93 -7.89 -1.45
C LEU A 51 18.00 -7.84 -2.55
N PRO A 52 17.87 -6.93 -3.52
CA PRO A 52 18.98 -6.53 -4.37
C PRO A 52 20.21 -6.12 -3.57
N VAL A 53 21.38 -6.53 -4.06
CA VAL A 53 22.67 -6.11 -3.51
C VAL A 53 23.47 -5.40 -4.58
N TYR A 54 24.00 -4.23 -4.25
CA TYR A 54 24.77 -3.40 -5.17
C TYR A 54 26.13 -3.01 -4.61
N ARG A 55 27.05 -2.63 -5.50
CA ARG A 55 28.36 -2.08 -5.14
C ARG A 55 28.47 -0.63 -5.58
N GLY A 56 28.72 0.29 -4.65
CA GLY A 56 28.88 1.71 -4.95
C GLY A 56 27.58 2.41 -5.37
N ARG A 57 27.05 2.11 -6.55
CA ARG A 57 25.81 2.68 -7.10
C ARG A 57 24.80 1.58 -7.40
N LEU A 58 23.52 1.93 -7.37
CA LEU A 58 22.42 0.99 -7.62
C LEU A 58 22.45 0.35 -9.02
N ASP A 59 23.10 0.99 -10.00
CA ASP A 59 23.33 0.42 -11.34
C ASP A 59 24.28 -0.77 -11.34
N GLU A 60 25.12 -0.91 -10.31
CA GLU A 60 26.08 -2.01 -10.19
C GLU A 60 25.50 -3.09 -9.25
N ILE A 61 24.44 -3.74 -9.72
CA ILE A 61 23.86 -4.91 -9.05
C ILE A 61 24.82 -6.08 -9.15
N ILE A 62 25.19 -6.64 -8.00
CA ILE A 62 26.13 -7.76 -7.90
C ILE A 62 25.44 -9.08 -7.54
N GLY A 63 24.18 -9.03 -7.08
CA GLY A 63 23.41 -10.23 -6.78
C GLY A 63 22.12 -9.97 -6.01
N VAL A 64 21.50 -11.07 -5.59
CA VAL A 64 20.30 -11.08 -4.77
C VAL A 64 20.58 -11.82 -3.48
N LEU A 65 20.26 -11.18 -2.36
CA LEU A 65 20.35 -11.79 -1.03
C LEU A 65 18.98 -12.34 -0.63
N PHE A 66 18.92 -13.59 -0.18
CA PHE A 66 17.67 -14.21 0.25
C PHE A 66 17.60 -14.22 1.78
N LEU A 67 16.44 -13.87 2.33
CA LEU A 67 16.20 -13.87 3.78
C LEU A 67 16.53 -15.24 4.41
N LYS A 68 16.16 -16.32 3.74
CA LYS A 68 16.36 -17.69 4.23
C LYS A 68 17.84 -18.03 4.45
N ASP A 69 18.74 -17.47 3.64
CA ASP A 69 20.18 -17.78 3.71
C ASP A 69 20.82 -17.00 4.86
N VAL A 70 20.42 -15.74 5.04
CA VAL A 70 20.79 -14.94 6.22
C VAL A 70 20.25 -15.56 7.51
N ALA A 71 19.02 -16.08 7.49
CA ALA A 71 18.40 -16.71 8.64
C ALA A 71 18.98 -18.09 8.99
N ALA A 72 19.73 -18.71 8.08
CA ALA A 72 20.34 -20.02 8.27
C ALA A 72 21.77 -19.96 8.83
N LEU A 73 22.35 -18.77 8.98
CA LEU A 73 23.70 -18.59 9.52
C LEU A 73 23.77 -19.03 10.99
N SER A 74 24.88 -19.66 11.35
CA SER A 74 25.26 -19.93 12.73
C SER A 74 25.91 -18.71 13.39
N ASP A 75 25.99 -18.70 14.73
CA ASP A 75 26.61 -17.60 15.50
C ASP A 75 28.05 -17.29 15.03
N ILE A 76 28.83 -18.31 14.65
CA ILE A 76 30.20 -18.15 14.16
C ILE A 76 30.24 -17.47 12.78
N GLU A 77 29.28 -17.81 11.92
CA GLU A 77 29.14 -17.20 10.59
C GLU A 77 28.59 -15.77 10.69
N GLU A 78 27.76 -15.47 11.70
CA GLU A 78 27.34 -14.10 12.00
C GLU A 78 28.55 -13.22 12.38
N GLU A 79 29.50 -13.76 13.17
CA GLU A 79 30.73 -13.04 13.55
C GLU A 79 31.68 -12.78 12.36
N HIS A 80 31.69 -13.68 11.37
CA HIS A 80 32.53 -13.60 10.18
C HIS A 80 31.72 -13.33 8.91
N PHE A 81 30.63 -12.56 9.05
CA PHE A 81 29.67 -12.34 7.99
C PHE A 81 30.31 -11.79 6.71
N ASP A 82 30.24 -12.59 5.64
CA ASP A 82 30.60 -12.19 4.29
C ASP A 82 29.34 -12.20 3.42
N LEU A 83 28.83 -11.01 3.14
CA LEU A 83 27.63 -10.82 2.34
C LEU A 83 27.80 -11.37 0.92
N GLU A 84 28.97 -11.22 0.29
CA GLU A 84 29.21 -11.65 -1.09
C GLU A 84 29.07 -13.16 -1.25
N SER A 85 29.45 -13.92 -0.21
CA SER A 85 29.35 -15.39 -0.19
C SER A 85 27.89 -15.90 -0.22
N LEU A 86 26.92 -15.07 0.14
CA LEU A 86 25.50 -15.41 0.23
C LEU A 86 24.69 -14.97 -0.99
N LEU A 87 25.33 -14.34 -1.97
CA LEU A 87 24.64 -13.78 -3.12
C LEU A 87 24.27 -14.85 -4.14
N HIS A 88 23.01 -14.80 -4.57
CA HIS A 88 22.54 -15.52 -5.75
C HIS A 88 22.76 -14.68 -7.01
N PRO A 89 23.07 -15.31 -8.15
CA PRO A 89 23.31 -14.60 -9.40
C PRO A 89 22.07 -13.80 -9.83
N PRO A 90 22.23 -12.55 -10.26
CA PRO A 90 21.12 -11.73 -10.73
C PRO A 90 20.67 -12.18 -12.13
N LEU A 91 19.36 -12.14 -12.38
CA LEU A 91 18.78 -12.25 -13.72
C LEU A 91 18.49 -10.84 -14.24
N PHE A 92 19.00 -10.49 -15.43
CA PHE A 92 18.73 -9.22 -16.08
C PHE A 92 17.78 -9.40 -17.26
N VAL A 93 16.84 -8.48 -17.40
CA VAL A 93 15.87 -8.43 -18.50
C VAL A 93 15.77 -7.00 -19.06
N PRO A 94 15.71 -6.82 -20.39
CA PRO A 94 15.48 -5.50 -20.97
C PRO A 94 14.09 -4.96 -20.62
N ALA A 95 13.97 -3.65 -20.39
CA ALA A 95 12.69 -2.99 -20.13
C ALA A 95 11.67 -3.16 -21.27
N THR A 96 12.15 -3.25 -22.51
CA THR A 96 11.34 -3.47 -23.72
C THR A 96 11.01 -4.95 -23.98
N ALA A 97 11.50 -5.88 -23.15
CA ALA A 97 11.18 -7.29 -23.34
C ALA A 97 9.69 -7.54 -23.06
N ARG A 98 9.08 -8.50 -23.76
CA ARG A 98 7.69 -8.90 -23.49
C ARG A 98 7.58 -9.64 -22.16
N LEU A 99 6.48 -9.42 -21.42
CA LEU A 99 6.24 -10.08 -20.13
C LEU A 99 6.30 -11.61 -20.24
N GLY A 100 5.72 -12.20 -21.28
CA GLY A 100 5.78 -13.65 -21.51
C GLY A 100 7.21 -14.18 -21.73
N THR A 101 8.10 -13.36 -22.31
CA THR A 101 9.53 -13.72 -22.46
C THR A 101 10.24 -13.66 -21.12
N ALA A 102 10.02 -12.60 -20.33
CA ALA A 102 10.58 -12.46 -18.99
C ALA A 102 10.10 -13.60 -18.06
N LEU A 103 8.80 -13.91 -18.08
CA LEU A 103 8.21 -15.03 -17.34
C LEU A 103 8.90 -16.36 -17.68
N SER A 104 9.09 -16.64 -18.97
CA SER A 104 9.74 -17.86 -19.43
C SER A 104 11.21 -17.95 -18.96
N GLN A 105 11.94 -16.83 -18.97
CA GLN A 105 13.30 -16.76 -18.45
C GLN A 105 13.36 -16.99 -16.94
N MET A 106 12.46 -16.36 -16.18
CA MET A 106 12.35 -16.52 -14.73
C MET A 106 12.02 -17.97 -14.34
N GLN A 107 11.10 -18.62 -15.06
CA GLN A 107 10.77 -20.03 -14.87
C GLN A 107 11.96 -20.95 -15.18
N THR A 108 12.67 -20.69 -16.29
CA THR A 108 13.83 -21.50 -16.70
C THR A 108 14.98 -21.41 -15.71
N THR A 109 15.26 -20.20 -15.24
CA THR A 109 16.32 -19.92 -14.25
C THR A 109 15.90 -20.19 -12.81
N ARG A 110 14.62 -20.50 -12.57
CA ARG A 110 14.03 -20.72 -11.25
C ARG A 110 14.24 -19.56 -10.28
N THR A 111 14.22 -18.32 -10.80
CA THR A 111 14.25 -17.10 -9.98
C THR A 111 12.89 -16.44 -9.94
N HIS A 112 12.59 -15.77 -8.83
CA HIS A 112 11.36 -14.99 -8.64
C HIS A 112 11.63 -13.48 -8.74
N LEU A 113 12.86 -13.06 -8.96
CA LEU A 113 13.25 -11.66 -9.06
C LEU A 113 14.16 -11.47 -10.28
N ALA A 114 13.84 -10.48 -11.10
CA ALA A 114 14.66 -10.04 -12.22
C ALA A 114 14.92 -8.53 -12.14
N PHE A 115 16.08 -8.11 -12.64
CA PHE A 115 16.51 -6.73 -12.72
C PHE A 115 16.22 -6.19 -14.11
N VAL A 116 15.50 -5.08 -14.17
CA VAL A 116 15.09 -4.45 -15.41
C VAL A 116 16.12 -3.40 -15.80
N ILE A 117 16.65 -3.51 -17.02
CA ILE A 117 17.71 -2.63 -17.52
C ILE A 117 17.31 -1.89 -18.80
N ASP A 118 17.90 -0.70 -18.96
CA ASP A 118 17.84 0.09 -20.20
C ASP A 118 18.86 -0.40 -21.25
N GLU A 119 18.87 0.23 -22.42
CA GLU A 119 19.81 -0.05 -23.52
C GLU A 119 21.28 0.27 -23.19
N HIS A 120 21.52 1.03 -22.13
CA HIS A 120 22.84 1.43 -21.64
C HIS A 120 23.32 0.56 -20.47
N GLY A 121 22.51 -0.40 -20.02
CA GLY A 121 22.78 -1.27 -18.87
C GLY A 121 22.52 -0.59 -17.51
N GLY A 122 21.86 0.56 -17.49
CA GLY A 122 21.38 1.21 -16.29
C GLY A 122 20.17 0.47 -15.70
N LEU A 123 20.05 0.47 -14.37
CA LEU A 123 18.91 -0.14 -13.71
C LEU A 123 17.67 0.77 -13.85
N GLU A 124 16.62 0.26 -14.48
CA GLU A 124 15.30 0.92 -14.56
C GLU A 124 14.35 0.48 -13.45
N GLY A 125 14.54 -0.74 -12.91
CA GLY A 125 13.66 -1.29 -11.89
C GLY A 125 13.91 -2.77 -11.59
N ILE A 126 12.96 -3.40 -10.91
CA ILE A 126 12.91 -4.84 -10.70
C ILE A 126 11.53 -5.36 -11.04
N VAL A 127 11.42 -6.64 -11.38
CA VAL A 127 10.12 -7.30 -11.58
C VAL A 127 10.14 -8.66 -10.90
N THR A 128 9.05 -9.02 -10.24
CA THR A 128 8.91 -10.33 -9.62
C THR A 128 8.02 -11.27 -10.43
N LEU A 129 8.11 -12.57 -10.14
CA LEU A 129 7.23 -13.56 -10.77
C LEU A 129 5.76 -13.26 -10.42
N GLU A 130 5.53 -12.80 -9.20
CA GLU A 130 4.22 -12.43 -8.69
C GLU A 130 3.64 -11.23 -9.46
N ASP A 131 4.44 -10.18 -9.72
CA ASP A 131 4.03 -9.02 -10.53
C ASP A 131 3.61 -9.46 -11.96
N LEU A 132 4.39 -10.36 -12.59
CA LEU A 132 4.05 -10.88 -13.93
C LEU A 132 2.76 -11.70 -13.92
N LEU A 133 2.50 -12.47 -12.86
CA LEU A 133 1.27 -13.26 -12.76
C LEU A 133 0.06 -12.38 -12.49
N GLU A 134 0.23 -11.28 -11.76
CA GLU A 134 -0.80 -10.28 -11.50
C GLU A 134 -1.34 -9.65 -12.79
N GLU A 135 -0.49 -9.40 -13.80
CA GLU A 135 -0.95 -8.88 -15.10
C GLU A 135 -1.89 -9.85 -15.84
N ILE A 136 -1.73 -11.16 -15.64
CA ILE A 136 -2.61 -12.19 -16.24
C ILE A 136 -3.89 -12.34 -15.42
N VAL A 137 -3.72 -12.52 -14.10
CA VAL A 137 -4.81 -12.87 -13.18
C VAL A 137 -5.64 -11.64 -12.82
N GLY A 138 -5.07 -10.44 -12.91
CA GLY A 138 -5.51 -9.22 -12.23
C GLY A 138 -5.31 -9.31 -10.72
N GLU A 139 -5.52 -8.21 -10.01
CA GLU A 139 -5.79 -8.31 -8.58
C GLU A 139 -6.98 -9.24 -8.37
N ILE A 140 -6.91 -10.16 -7.41
CA ILE A 140 -8.01 -11.07 -7.02
C ILE A 140 -9.25 -10.26 -6.50
N ASN A 141 -9.20 -8.93 -6.57
CA ASN A 141 -10.21 -7.97 -6.14
C ASN A 141 -11.04 -7.33 -7.27
N ASP A 142 -10.75 -7.62 -8.54
CA ASP A 142 -11.31 -6.84 -9.66
C ASP A 142 -12.83 -6.96 -9.83
N GLU A 143 -13.44 -8.07 -9.40
CA GLU A 143 -14.91 -8.21 -9.36
C GLU A 143 -15.56 -7.54 -8.14
N TYR A 144 -14.85 -7.47 -7.01
CA TYR A 144 -15.30 -6.69 -5.86
C TYR A 144 -15.23 -5.19 -6.14
N ASP A 145 -14.31 -4.72 -6.98
CA ASP A 145 -14.13 -3.30 -7.24
C ASP A 145 -15.28 -2.70 -8.10
N GLU A 146 -15.88 -3.47 -9.01
CA GLU A 146 -17.13 -3.12 -9.71
C GLU A 146 -18.34 -3.10 -8.75
N GLU A 147 -18.47 -4.07 -7.83
CA GLU A 147 -19.52 -4.08 -6.79
C GLU A 147 -19.38 -2.89 -5.82
N VAL A 148 -18.17 -2.57 -5.35
CA VAL A 148 -17.91 -1.46 -4.41
C VAL A 148 -18.11 -0.10 -5.07
N ARG A 149 -17.86 0.06 -6.39
CA ARG A 149 -18.22 1.28 -7.13
C ARG A 149 -19.74 1.49 -7.18
N SER A 150 -20.54 0.42 -7.27
CA SER A 150 -22.01 0.52 -7.18
C SER A 150 -22.51 0.92 -5.79
N GLN A 151 -21.68 0.75 -4.76
CA GLN A 151 -21.99 1.04 -3.36
C GLN A 151 -21.71 2.49 -2.94
N ILE A 152 -21.06 3.31 -3.78
CA ILE A 152 -20.78 4.74 -3.51
C ILE A 152 -21.37 5.58 -4.65
N ILE A 153 -22.48 6.28 -4.38
CA ILE A 153 -23.17 7.13 -5.36
C ILE A 153 -22.99 8.59 -4.94
N LYS A 154 -22.39 9.42 -5.79
CA LYS A 154 -22.24 10.86 -5.52
C LYS A 154 -23.50 11.61 -5.94
N GLU A 155 -24.10 12.37 -5.01
CA GLU A 155 -25.31 13.16 -5.23
C GLU A 155 -25.19 14.54 -4.58
N ASN A 156 -25.26 15.62 -5.39
CA ASN A 156 -25.44 17.00 -4.89
C ASN A 156 -24.47 17.41 -3.76
N GLY A 157 -23.18 17.05 -3.86
CA GLY A 157 -22.18 17.36 -2.83
C GLY A 157 -22.15 16.40 -1.63
N SER A 158 -23.02 15.41 -1.61
CA SER A 158 -23.06 14.29 -0.66
C SER A 158 -22.75 12.96 -1.37
N PHE A 159 -22.56 11.90 -0.58
CA PHE A 159 -22.35 10.54 -1.06
C PHE A 159 -23.34 9.60 -0.39
N LEU A 160 -23.97 8.72 -1.17
CA LEU A 160 -24.77 7.62 -0.67
C LEU A 160 -23.89 6.37 -0.63
N LEU A 161 -23.77 5.77 0.55
CA LEU A 161 -22.86 4.69 0.87
C LEU A 161 -23.64 3.45 1.30
N ASP A 162 -23.24 2.26 0.85
CA ASP A 162 -23.73 1.00 1.45
C ASP A 162 -23.13 0.86 2.87
N GLY A 163 -23.96 0.51 3.85
CA GLY A 163 -23.50 0.33 5.23
C GLY A 163 -22.50 -0.83 5.42
N MET A 164 -22.42 -1.74 4.46
CA MET A 164 -21.47 -2.86 4.48
C MET A 164 -20.09 -2.50 3.89
N LEU A 165 -19.92 -1.29 3.34
CA LEU A 165 -18.63 -0.83 2.85
C LEU A 165 -17.57 -0.90 3.94
N ALA A 166 -16.39 -1.43 3.61
CA ALA A 166 -15.28 -1.49 4.55
C ALA A 166 -14.75 -0.09 4.86
N VAL A 167 -14.41 0.16 6.12
CA VAL A 167 -13.88 1.46 6.57
C VAL A 167 -12.62 1.84 5.81
N ARG A 168 -11.73 0.86 5.58
CA ARG A 168 -10.50 1.02 4.79
C ARG A 168 -10.78 1.53 3.37
N ASP A 169 -11.83 1.04 2.73
CA ASP A 169 -12.19 1.43 1.37
C ASP A 169 -12.81 2.84 1.33
N LEU A 170 -13.58 3.21 2.35
CA LEU A 170 -14.08 4.56 2.53
C LEU A 170 -12.95 5.57 2.73
N ASN A 171 -11.98 5.27 3.60
CA ASN A 171 -10.80 6.09 3.81
C ASN A 171 -10.03 6.30 2.50
N ARG A 172 -9.76 5.21 1.76
CA ARG A 172 -9.04 5.26 0.49
C ARG A 172 -9.78 6.05 -0.59
N ARG A 173 -11.09 5.86 -0.75
CA ARG A 173 -11.86 6.42 -1.88
C ARG A 173 -12.41 7.82 -1.63
N LEU A 174 -12.73 8.17 -0.38
CA LEU A 174 -13.28 9.48 -0.01
C LEU A 174 -12.29 10.35 0.77
N SER A 175 -11.04 9.90 0.93
CA SER A 175 -10.00 10.60 1.70
C SER A 175 -10.43 10.91 3.13
N LEU A 176 -11.12 9.94 3.77
CA LEU A 176 -11.54 10.02 5.16
C LEU A 176 -10.47 9.45 6.08
N HIS A 177 -10.54 9.83 7.36
CA HIS A 177 -9.67 9.34 8.43
C HIS A 177 -10.49 8.65 9.53
N LEU A 178 -11.40 7.76 9.11
CA LEU A 178 -12.15 6.93 10.05
C LEU A 178 -11.20 5.93 10.72
N PRO A 179 -11.32 5.65 12.03
CA PRO A 179 -10.40 4.73 12.70
C PRO A 179 -10.60 3.30 12.20
N GLU A 180 -9.50 2.55 12.07
CA GLU A 180 -9.52 1.13 11.69
C GLU A 180 -9.22 0.29 12.94
N GLU A 181 -10.25 0.01 13.73
CA GLU A 181 -10.15 -0.74 14.99
C GLU A 181 -10.59 -2.20 14.85
N ALA A 182 -10.10 -3.09 15.72
CA ALA A 182 -10.49 -4.51 15.69
C ALA A 182 -11.99 -4.76 15.99
N GLY A 183 -12.70 -3.78 16.55
CA GLY A 183 -14.12 -3.90 16.93
C GLY A 183 -15.11 -3.79 15.77
N TYR A 184 -14.68 -3.33 14.59
CA TYR A 184 -15.54 -3.19 13.42
C TYR A 184 -14.72 -3.17 12.13
N THR A 185 -15.34 -3.56 11.03
CA THR A 185 -14.68 -3.55 9.70
C THR A 185 -15.44 -2.70 8.69
N THR A 186 -16.74 -2.45 8.92
CA THR A 186 -17.65 -1.79 7.99
C THR A 186 -18.14 -0.44 8.51
N LEU A 187 -18.68 0.39 7.62
CA LEU A 187 -19.33 1.66 7.97
C LEU A 187 -20.43 1.47 9.01
N ALA A 188 -21.29 0.47 8.85
CA ALA A 188 -22.34 0.18 9.80
C ALA A 188 -21.78 -0.19 11.17
N GLY A 189 -20.71 -1.00 11.21
CA GLY A 189 -20.03 -1.36 12.45
C GLY A 189 -19.41 -0.15 13.15
N PHE A 190 -18.73 0.71 12.38
CA PHE A 190 -18.20 1.98 12.88
C PHE A 190 -19.31 2.87 13.48
N LEU A 191 -20.41 3.07 12.76
CA LEU A 191 -21.52 3.92 13.22
C LEU A 191 -22.18 3.35 14.49
N MET A 192 -22.34 2.02 14.58
CA MET A 192 -22.86 1.37 15.79
C MET A 192 -21.89 1.47 16.97
N ALA A 193 -20.58 1.37 16.72
CA ALA A 193 -19.57 1.56 17.76
C ALA A 193 -19.60 3.00 18.30
N GLN A 194 -19.82 3.98 17.42
CA GLN A 194 -19.90 5.39 17.79
C GLN A 194 -21.17 5.72 18.58
N THR A 195 -22.33 5.15 18.23
CA THR A 195 -23.61 5.42 18.92
C THR A 195 -23.87 4.50 20.11
N GLY A 196 -23.22 3.34 20.17
CA GLY A 196 -23.45 2.31 21.19
C GLY A 196 -24.76 1.51 21.03
N HIS A 197 -25.48 1.71 19.92
CA HIS A 197 -26.70 0.97 19.57
C HIS A 197 -26.82 0.83 18.05
N VAL A 198 -27.88 0.16 17.57
CA VAL A 198 -28.22 0.17 16.14
C VAL A 198 -28.93 1.50 15.83
N PRO A 199 -28.35 2.41 15.03
CA PRO A 199 -28.99 3.67 14.65
C PRO A 199 -30.29 3.45 13.88
N GLN A 200 -31.26 4.34 14.07
CA GLN A 200 -32.53 4.29 13.35
C GLN A 200 -32.47 5.08 12.03
N GLN A 201 -33.40 4.81 11.12
CA GLN A 201 -33.55 5.61 9.91
C GLN A 201 -33.82 7.07 10.26
N GLY A 202 -33.09 7.98 9.61
CA GLY A 202 -33.13 9.43 9.84
C GLY A 202 -32.16 9.92 10.92
N GLU A 203 -31.56 9.01 11.70
CA GLU A 203 -30.55 9.36 12.69
C GLU A 203 -29.25 9.82 12.01
N ALA A 204 -28.56 10.80 12.61
CA ALA A 204 -27.31 11.34 12.09
C ALA A 204 -26.20 11.19 13.12
N VAL A 205 -25.03 10.76 12.63
CA VAL A 205 -23.81 10.61 13.41
C VAL A 205 -22.77 11.57 12.84
N ASP A 206 -22.32 12.51 13.65
CA ASP A 206 -21.28 13.47 13.28
C ASP A 206 -19.90 12.95 13.72
N TYR A 207 -18.94 12.95 12.80
CA TYR A 207 -17.57 12.51 13.05
C TYR A 207 -16.58 13.32 12.20
N ASP A 208 -15.54 13.87 12.84
CA ASP A 208 -14.48 14.68 12.21
C ASP A 208 -15.01 15.79 11.28
N GLY A 209 -16.06 16.48 11.74
CA GLY A 209 -16.72 17.56 10.99
C GLY A 209 -17.62 17.09 9.85
N ALA A 210 -17.67 15.80 9.54
CA ALA A 210 -18.56 15.24 8.53
C ALA A 210 -19.78 14.57 9.17
N ARG A 211 -20.87 14.46 8.40
CA ARG A 211 -22.16 13.93 8.87
C ARG A 211 -22.56 12.66 8.13
N PHE A 212 -22.87 11.60 8.89
CA PHE A 212 -23.39 10.33 8.39
C PHE A 212 -24.86 10.20 8.78
N THR A 213 -25.78 10.34 7.83
CA THR A 213 -27.23 10.21 8.06
C THR A 213 -27.71 8.84 7.60
N ILE A 214 -28.40 8.10 8.45
CA ILE A 214 -28.91 6.77 8.13
C ILE A 214 -30.14 6.89 7.24
N GLU A 215 -30.01 6.50 5.97
CA GLU A 215 -31.13 6.60 5.04
C GLU A 215 -32.01 5.35 5.03
N ARG A 216 -31.42 4.18 5.31
CA ARG A 216 -32.15 2.92 5.29
C ARG A 216 -31.53 1.90 6.23
N VAL A 217 -32.37 1.33 7.07
CA VAL A 217 -32.09 0.16 7.90
C VAL A 217 -33.02 -0.96 7.44
N ASP A 218 -32.47 -2.12 7.12
CA ASP A 218 -33.24 -3.34 6.85
C ASP A 218 -33.05 -4.29 8.05
N GLY A 219 -34.10 -4.43 8.87
CA GLY A 219 -34.05 -5.18 10.12
C GLY A 219 -33.12 -4.52 11.15
N ARG A 220 -31.96 -5.15 11.41
CA ARG A 220 -30.88 -4.62 12.28
C ARG A 220 -29.64 -4.17 11.50
N SER A 221 -29.70 -4.21 10.16
CA SER A 221 -28.56 -3.89 9.31
C SER A 221 -28.76 -2.51 8.67
N ILE A 222 -27.78 -1.62 8.88
CA ILE A 222 -27.73 -0.34 8.17
C ILE A 222 -27.33 -0.63 6.72
N ARG A 223 -28.20 -0.29 5.77
CA ARG A 223 -28.00 -0.58 4.34
C ARG A 223 -27.63 0.64 3.52
N ARG A 224 -28.10 1.83 3.89
CA ARG A 224 -27.70 3.07 3.21
C ARG A 224 -27.42 4.18 4.20
N VAL A 225 -26.33 4.88 3.96
CA VAL A 225 -25.86 6.01 4.74
C VAL A 225 -25.55 7.16 3.79
N ARG A 226 -26.16 8.33 4.03
CA ARG A 226 -25.77 9.56 3.35
C ARG A 226 -24.63 10.21 4.11
N PHE A 227 -23.48 10.28 3.48
CA PHE A 227 -22.31 11.00 3.94
C PHE A 227 -22.31 12.43 3.36
N THR A 228 -22.24 13.41 4.25
CA THR A 228 -22.09 14.83 3.90
C THR A 228 -20.74 15.30 4.41
N PRO A 229 -19.80 15.66 3.53
CA PRO A 229 -18.50 16.19 3.93
C PRO A 229 -18.63 17.44 4.78
N ALA A 230 -17.65 17.70 5.65
CA ALA A 230 -17.53 18.96 6.36
C ALA A 230 -17.49 20.12 5.34
N SER A 231 -18.34 21.13 5.51
CA SER A 231 -18.23 22.33 4.70
C SER A 231 -16.93 23.06 5.04
N ALA A 232 -16.39 23.84 4.09
CA ALA A 232 -15.22 24.68 4.35
C ALA A 232 -15.46 25.72 5.47
N GLU A 233 -16.72 26.04 5.78
CA GLU A 233 -17.11 26.98 6.84
C GLU A 233 -17.04 26.33 8.24
N ASP A 234 -17.37 25.04 8.36
CA ASP A 234 -17.37 24.31 9.65
C ASP A 234 -15.95 24.04 10.16
N GLN A 235 -14.98 23.81 9.25
CA GLN A 235 -13.57 23.65 9.62
C GLN A 235 -12.95 24.93 10.20
N ASN A 236 -13.49 26.10 9.85
CA ASN A 236 -13.02 27.39 10.36
C ASN A 236 -13.60 27.70 11.74
N ALA A 237 -14.84 27.28 12.01
CA ALA A 237 -15.48 27.39 13.32
C ALA A 237 -14.82 26.47 14.37
N ALA A 238 -14.44 25.25 13.98
CA ALA A 238 -13.71 24.32 14.86
C ALA A 238 -12.31 24.85 15.24
N LYS A 239 -11.56 25.43 14.29
CA LYS A 239 -10.26 26.07 14.57
C LYS A 239 -10.37 27.33 15.45
N ALA A 240 -11.41 28.13 15.27
CA ALA A 240 -11.64 29.33 16.09
C ALA A 240 -11.98 28.99 17.55
N SER A 241 -12.72 27.89 17.78
CA SER A 241 -13.08 27.45 19.12
C SER A 241 -11.87 26.92 19.91
N ILE A 242 -10.97 26.18 19.25
CA ILE A 242 -9.72 25.68 19.86
C ILE A 242 -8.75 26.84 20.17
N ALA A 243 -8.69 27.88 19.33
CA ALA A 243 -7.88 29.06 19.57
C ALA A 243 -8.36 29.91 20.77
N SER A 244 -9.64 29.84 21.13
CA SER A 244 -10.21 30.56 22.27
C SER A 244 -9.98 29.89 23.65
N LEU A 245 -9.54 28.63 23.65
CA LEU A 245 -9.34 27.80 24.85
C LEU A 245 -7.88 27.73 25.32
N VAL A 246 -6.96 28.43 24.65
CA VAL A 246 -5.56 28.55 25.10
C VAL A 246 -5.43 29.79 25.99
N PRO A 247 -5.21 29.65 27.31
CA PRO A 247 -4.96 30.82 28.15
C PRO A 247 -3.62 31.45 27.75
N VAL A 248 -3.66 32.76 27.51
CA VAL A 248 -2.49 33.62 27.29
C VAL A 248 -1.70 33.71 28.60
N THR A 249 -0.88 32.71 28.89
CA THR A 249 0.12 32.75 29.95
C THR A 249 1.27 31.83 29.59
N TRP A 250 2.10 32.23 28.63
CA TRP A 250 3.54 31.90 28.53
C TRP A 250 4.19 32.91 27.58
N VAL A 251 4.22 34.18 28.01
CA VAL A 251 5.19 35.17 27.55
C VAL A 251 5.75 35.79 28.83
N ILE A 252 7.07 36.00 28.87
CA ILE A 252 7.90 36.35 30.04
C ILE A 252 8.33 35.06 30.75
N ILE A 253 9.57 34.56 30.64
CA ILE A 253 10.82 35.19 31.09
C ILE A 253 12.00 34.70 30.22
N GLY A 254 12.94 35.59 29.89
CA GLY A 254 14.34 35.18 29.74
C GLY A 254 15.16 35.90 28.65
N THR A 255 15.23 37.23 28.69
CA THR A 255 16.41 37.94 28.18
C THR A 255 16.70 39.13 29.09
N ALA A 256 18.01 39.29 29.39
CA ALA A 256 18.67 40.33 30.18
C ALA A 256 18.81 40.05 31.70
N LEU A 257 20.02 39.69 32.14
CA LEU A 257 21.00 40.66 32.65
C LEU A 257 22.32 40.00 33.08
N SER A 258 23.40 40.65 32.64
CA SER A 258 24.79 40.66 33.13
C SER A 258 25.76 39.55 32.74
#